data_AF-A0A5P6NZ50-F1
#
_entry.id   AF-A0A5P6NZ50-F1
#
_cell.length_a   1.000
_cell.length_b   1.000
_cell.length_c   1.000
_cell.angle_alpha   90.00
_cell.angle_beta   90.00
_cell.angle_gamma   90.00
#
_symmetry.space_group_name_H-M   'P 1'
#
loop_
_entity.id
_entity.type
_entity.pdbx_description
1 polymer ?
#
loop_
_entity_poly.entity_id
_entity_poly.type
_entity_poly.pdbx_seq_one_letter_code
_entity_poly.pdbx_strand_id
1 'polypeptide(L)'
;MTTEELEMNATVVSRVVRWRLMWRSTCVLAPTILIAPLLTIERAEAACTPVAPVSNVNVVCASDTDNQQGGNTGYGTDHDNNNTYTIAAGVTVHGGTFGFTTGTNSVFINAGTISGTSAAGISTGAATITNLSGATISGYFAITPSSINLSNAGLIFGERARLRSPRTGPSPTLVRETLRRRVISVVRFPPVGS
;
A
#
# COMPACT_ATOMS: atom_id res chain seq x y z
N MET A 1 -17.01 -3.49 64.27
CA MET A 1 -16.46 -4.56 65.12
C MET A 1 -17.52 -4.77 66.20
N THR A 2 -18.45 -5.73 66.08
CA THR A 2 -18.27 -7.17 65.88
C THR A 2 -19.32 -7.78 64.93
N THR A 3 -18.92 -8.93 64.40
CA THR A 3 -19.50 -9.90 63.46
C THR A 3 -20.49 -10.88 64.11
N GLU A 4 -21.01 -11.81 63.27
CA GLU A 4 -21.76 -13.06 63.53
C GLU A 4 -23.28 -12.90 63.28
N GLU A 5 -23.92 -13.41 62.21
CA GLU A 5 -23.82 -14.62 61.35
C GLU A 5 -24.19 -15.97 62.00
N LEU A 6 -24.84 -16.82 61.18
CA LEU A 6 -25.32 -18.21 61.34
C LEU A 6 -26.80 -18.35 61.77
N GLU A 7 -27.66 -19.17 61.16
CA GLU A 7 -27.46 -20.30 60.25
C GLU A 7 -28.80 -20.78 59.61
N MET A 8 -28.70 -21.51 58.46
CA MET A 8 -29.50 -22.69 58.04
C MET A 8 -31.03 -22.54 57.79
N ASN A 9 -31.74 -23.28 56.92
CA ASN A 9 -31.56 -24.39 55.98
C ASN A 9 -32.94 -24.57 55.28
N ALA A 10 -33.02 -25.09 54.04
CA ALA A 10 -34.05 -26.03 53.57
C ALA A 10 -34.12 -26.13 52.04
N THR A 11 -33.41 -27.15 51.57
CA THR A 11 -33.65 -28.02 50.41
C THR A 11 -35.07 -28.11 49.81
N VAL A 12 -35.10 -28.10 48.46
CA VAL A 12 -35.74 -29.10 47.57
C VAL A 12 -37.25 -29.33 47.71
N VAL A 13 -38.06 -28.80 46.77
CA VAL A 13 -39.25 -29.51 46.23
C VAL A 13 -39.61 -28.99 44.82
N SER A 14 -39.60 -29.91 43.86
CA SER A 14 -40.42 -29.95 42.62
C SER A 14 -40.17 -28.97 41.46
N ARG A 15 -39.29 -29.41 40.56
CA ARG A 15 -39.59 -29.39 39.12
C ARG A 15 -40.66 -30.46 38.80
N VAL A 16 -41.39 -30.31 37.69
CA VAL A 16 -42.06 -31.39 36.89
C VAL A 16 -43.61 -31.48 36.85
N VAL A 17 -44.44 -30.58 37.40
CA VAL A 17 -45.91 -30.67 37.10
C VAL A 17 -46.63 -29.33 36.97
N ARG A 18 -46.50 -28.65 35.82
CA ARG A 18 -47.60 -27.86 35.17
C ARG A 18 -47.21 -27.29 33.81
N TRP A 19 -46.76 -28.18 32.94
CA TRP A 19 -46.42 -27.90 31.54
C TRP A 19 -47.63 -28.13 30.61
N ARG A 20 -48.82 -27.56 30.79
CA ARG A 20 -49.90 -27.84 29.78
C ARG A 20 -50.91 -26.77 29.37
N LEU A 21 -50.99 -25.57 29.95
CA LEU A 21 -52.16 -24.72 29.64
C LEU A 21 -51.95 -23.22 29.40
N MET A 22 -50.73 -22.78 29.10
CA MET A 22 -50.51 -21.37 28.70
C MET A 22 -49.65 -21.21 27.43
N TRP A 23 -49.59 -22.23 26.58
CA TRP A 23 -48.93 -22.15 25.26
C TRP A 23 -49.95 -22.21 24.13
N ARG A 24 -51.02 -21.43 24.26
CA ARG A 24 -52.02 -21.22 23.21
C ARG A 24 -52.21 -19.73 23.06
N SER A 25 -51.27 -19.03 22.43
CA SER A 25 -51.50 -17.76 21.71
C SER A 25 -50.18 -17.16 21.25
N THR A 26 -49.56 -17.76 20.23
CA THR A 26 -48.71 -17.01 19.27
C THR A 26 -48.45 -17.89 18.05
N CYS A 27 -49.51 -18.09 17.26
CA CYS A 27 -49.34 -18.28 15.83
C CYS A 27 -49.94 -17.04 15.21
N VAL A 28 -49.14 -16.27 14.47
CA VAL A 28 -49.51 -15.46 13.28
C VAL A 28 -48.36 -14.45 13.02
N LEU A 29 -47.83 -14.52 11.78
CA LEU A 29 -46.86 -13.64 11.11
C LEU A 29 -45.38 -13.90 11.49
N ALA A 30 -44.42 -14.13 10.60
CA ALA A 30 -44.30 -13.96 9.15
C ALA A 30 -43.05 -14.78 8.71
N PRO A 31 -42.78 -14.92 7.40
CA PRO A 31 -41.81 -15.88 6.88
C PRO A 31 -40.37 -15.56 7.29
N THR A 32 -39.61 -16.63 7.43
CA THR A 32 -38.15 -16.74 7.27
C THR A 32 -37.57 -15.64 6.36
N ILE A 33 -36.93 -14.64 6.96
CA ILE A 33 -35.88 -13.88 6.27
C ILE A 33 -34.62 -14.11 7.08
N LEU A 34 -33.96 -15.23 6.79
CA LEU A 34 -32.53 -15.38 7.02
C LEU A 34 -31.87 -14.31 6.15
N ILE A 35 -31.73 -13.10 6.70
CA ILE A 35 -30.77 -12.12 6.20
C ILE A 35 -29.41 -12.71 6.56
N ALA A 36 -28.95 -13.67 5.76
CA ALA A 36 -27.54 -13.98 5.72
C ALA A 36 -26.87 -12.65 5.36
N PRO A 37 -25.99 -12.09 6.22
CA PRO A 37 -25.15 -11.02 5.76
C PRO A 37 -24.38 -11.61 4.58
N LEU A 38 -24.74 -11.15 3.38
CA LEU A 38 -23.86 -11.19 2.23
C LEU A 38 -22.67 -10.34 2.66
N LEU A 39 -21.79 -10.95 3.45
CA LEU A 39 -20.39 -10.59 3.48
C LEU A 39 -19.98 -10.79 2.03
N THR A 40 -20.10 -9.73 1.25
CA THR A 40 -19.23 -9.52 0.11
C THR A 40 -17.84 -9.64 0.70
N ILE A 41 -17.33 -10.86 0.74
CA ILE A 41 -15.91 -11.11 0.75
C ILE A 41 -15.51 -10.47 -0.57
N GLU A 42 -15.24 -9.17 -0.53
CA GLU A 42 -14.45 -8.54 -1.56
C GLU A 42 -13.25 -9.45 -1.65
N ARG A 43 -13.22 -10.26 -2.71
CA ARG A 43 -11.97 -10.89 -3.09
C ARG A 43 -11.02 -9.72 -3.14
N ALA A 44 -10.03 -9.73 -2.26
CA ALA A 44 -8.83 -8.95 -2.45
C ALA A 44 -8.22 -9.49 -3.74
N GLU A 45 -8.78 -9.05 -4.89
CA GLU A 45 -8.13 -9.22 -6.17
C GLU A 45 -6.81 -8.52 -5.98
N ALA A 46 -5.75 -9.31 -6.06
CA ALA A 46 -4.40 -8.81 -5.97
C ALA A 46 -4.27 -7.70 -7.00
N ALA A 47 -4.02 -6.49 -6.51
CA ALA A 47 -4.07 -5.29 -7.31
C ALA A 47 -3.02 -5.30 -8.44
N CYS A 48 -1.92 -6.00 -8.19
CA CYS A 48 -1.00 -6.48 -9.22
C CYS A 48 -1.09 -8.01 -9.38
N THR A 49 -1.19 -8.48 -10.62
CA THR A 49 -1.23 -9.91 -10.97
C THR A 49 -0.12 -10.31 -11.92
N PRO A 50 0.46 -11.53 -11.81
CA PRO A 50 0.23 -12.52 -10.74
C PRO A 50 0.74 -12.06 -9.36
N VAL A 51 0.46 -12.81 -8.29
CA VAL A 51 0.97 -12.50 -6.94
C VAL A 51 2.42 -12.97 -6.82
N ALA A 52 3.30 -12.11 -6.32
CA ALA A 52 4.71 -12.45 -6.08
C ALA A 52 4.87 -13.50 -4.96
N PRO A 53 5.96 -14.30 -4.94
CA PRO A 53 7.11 -14.23 -5.82
C PRO A 53 6.87 -14.84 -7.21
N VAL A 54 7.36 -14.17 -8.26
CA VAL A 54 7.25 -14.62 -9.66
C VAL A 54 8.47 -14.20 -10.47
N SER A 55 8.81 -14.92 -11.53
CA SER A 55 9.94 -14.58 -12.41
C SER A 55 9.63 -14.90 -13.87
N ASN A 56 10.20 -14.14 -14.80
CA ASN A 56 9.99 -14.26 -16.25
C ASN A 56 8.52 -14.05 -16.67
N VAL A 57 7.79 -13.17 -15.98
CA VAL A 57 6.37 -12.87 -16.27
C VAL A 57 6.14 -11.37 -16.49
N ASN A 58 5.01 -11.06 -17.11
CA ASN A 58 4.47 -9.70 -17.13
C ASN A 58 3.52 -9.52 -15.95
N VAL A 59 3.89 -8.65 -15.02
CA VAL A 59 3.09 -8.22 -13.88
C VAL A 59 2.32 -6.96 -14.28
N VAL A 60 1.00 -7.00 -14.12
CA VAL A 60 0.12 -5.86 -14.40
C VAL A 60 -0.53 -5.39 -13.12
N CYS A 61 -0.31 -4.13 -12.77
CA CYS A 61 -0.97 -3.43 -11.67
C CYS A 61 -2.14 -2.61 -12.23
N ALA A 62 -3.35 -3.13 -12.06
CA ALA A 62 -4.58 -2.59 -12.63
C ALA A 62 -5.44 -1.83 -11.60
N SER A 63 -5.17 -2.01 -10.31
CA SER A 63 -5.82 -1.30 -9.21
C SER A 63 -4.80 -0.90 -8.16
N ASP A 64 -5.23 -0.06 -7.21
CA ASP A 64 -4.36 0.42 -6.14
C ASP A 64 -3.90 -0.72 -5.24
N THR A 65 -2.61 -0.74 -4.96
CA THR A 65 -1.93 -1.74 -4.16
C THR A 65 -1.38 -1.08 -2.90
N ASP A 66 -1.70 -1.63 -1.73
CA ASP A 66 -1.08 -1.22 -0.47
C ASP A 66 -0.55 -2.45 0.27
N ASN A 67 0.78 -2.55 0.37
CA ASN A 67 1.49 -3.63 1.05
C ASN A 67 1.05 -5.05 0.66
N GLN A 68 0.82 -5.33 -0.63
CA GLN A 68 0.19 -6.59 -1.08
C GLN A 68 0.99 -7.85 -0.68
N GLN A 69 2.31 -7.76 -0.58
CA GLN A 69 3.18 -8.87 -0.22
C GLN A 69 3.45 -8.94 1.29
N GLY A 70 2.82 -8.09 2.09
CA GLY A 70 3.17 -7.88 3.49
C GLY A 70 4.53 -7.19 3.64
N GLY A 71 5.01 -7.10 4.89
CA GLY A 71 6.35 -6.55 5.19
C GLY A 71 6.56 -5.10 4.72
N ASN A 72 5.49 -4.31 4.61
CA ASN A 72 5.49 -2.92 4.15
C ASN A 72 6.02 -2.73 2.71
N THR A 73 5.96 -3.76 1.87
CA THR A 73 6.34 -3.66 0.44
C THR A 73 5.09 -3.65 -0.41
N GLY A 74 4.95 -2.64 -1.28
CA GLY A 74 3.80 -2.48 -2.15
C GLY A 74 3.64 -3.67 -3.09
N TYR A 75 4.67 -3.96 -3.88
CA TYR A 75 4.73 -5.18 -4.68
C TYR A 75 6.13 -5.80 -4.81
N GLY A 76 6.16 -7.14 -4.88
CA GLY A 76 7.31 -7.92 -5.34
C GLY A 76 8.24 -8.40 -4.23
N THR A 77 9.22 -9.21 -4.62
CA THR A 77 10.32 -9.67 -3.76
C THR A 77 11.67 -9.53 -4.46
N ASP A 78 12.77 -9.56 -3.70
CA ASP A 78 14.15 -9.58 -4.24
C ASP A 78 14.46 -10.81 -5.11
N HIS A 79 13.57 -11.81 -5.12
CA HIS A 79 13.67 -13.01 -5.96
C HIS A 79 12.89 -12.88 -7.28
N ASP A 80 12.18 -11.76 -7.48
CA ASP A 80 11.39 -11.53 -8.67
C ASP A 80 12.28 -11.04 -9.83
N ASN A 81 12.77 -11.98 -10.64
CA ASN A 81 13.76 -11.71 -11.69
C ASN A 81 13.15 -11.72 -13.09
N ASN A 82 13.75 -10.93 -13.98
CA ASN A 82 13.40 -10.88 -15.41
C ASN A 82 11.90 -10.60 -15.68
N ASN A 83 11.25 -9.84 -14.79
CA ASN A 83 9.84 -9.49 -14.94
C ASN A 83 9.67 -8.15 -15.65
N THR A 84 8.55 -8.01 -16.34
CA THR A 84 8.05 -6.71 -16.81
C THR A 84 6.91 -6.26 -15.90
N TYR A 85 6.96 -5.03 -15.41
CA TYR A 85 5.97 -4.44 -14.52
C TYR A 85 5.28 -3.30 -15.24
N THR A 86 3.98 -3.42 -15.45
CA THR A 86 3.14 -2.40 -16.08
C THR A 86 2.19 -1.81 -15.04
N ILE A 87 2.34 -0.52 -14.75
CA ILE A 87 1.50 0.22 -13.80
C ILE A 87 0.58 1.12 -14.59
N ALA A 88 -0.73 0.90 -14.50
CA ALA A 88 -1.72 1.68 -15.23
C ALA A 88 -1.82 3.13 -14.74
N ALA A 89 -2.35 4.01 -15.59
CA ALA A 89 -2.58 5.41 -15.22
C ALA A 89 -3.64 5.50 -14.12
N GLY A 90 -3.40 6.37 -13.12
CA GLY A 90 -4.28 6.52 -11.97
C GLY A 90 -4.13 5.43 -10.90
N VAL A 91 -3.37 4.37 -11.17
CA VAL A 91 -3.05 3.32 -10.19
C VAL A 91 -1.90 3.74 -9.30
N THR A 92 -2.02 3.44 -8.01
CA THR A 92 -1.00 3.66 -6.98
C THR A 92 -0.49 2.32 -6.45
N VAL A 93 0.81 2.08 -6.57
CA VAL A 93 1.51 1.01 -5.86
C VAL A 93 2.23 1.62 -4.67
N HIS A 94 1.70 1.36 -3.47
CA HIS A 94 2.19 1.90 -2.22
C HIS A 94 2.76 0.80 -1.32
N GLY A 95 3.93 1.06 -0.74
CA GLY A 95 4.38 0.34 0.44
C GLY A 95 4.97 1.25 1.50
N GLY A 96 4.80 0.87 2.77
CA GLY A 96 5.32 1.63 3.90
C GLY A 96 6.85 1.74 3.91
N THR A 97 7.56 0.77 3.33
CA THR A 97 9.02 0.74 3.19
C THR A 97 9.42 0.89 1.73
N PHE A 98 8.92 0.01 0.87
CA PHE A 98 9.26 -0.01 -0.56
C PHE A 98 7.99 0.01 -1.41
N GLY A 99 7.95 0.81 -2.48
CA GLY A 99 6.87 0.70 -3.46
C GLY A 99 6.97 -0.62 -4.21
N PHE A 100 8.15 -0.89 -4.79
CA PHE A 100 8.53 -2.19 -5.34
C PHE A 100 9.83 -2.72 -4.73
N THR A 101 9.88 -4.03 -4.51
CA THR A 101 11.13 -4.78 -4.31
C THR A 101 11.22 -5.84 -5.40
N THR A 102 12.30 -5.85 -6.17
CA THR A 102 12.50 -6.80 -7.26
C THR A 102 13.94 -7.31 -7.31
N GLY A 103 14.16 -8.43 -7.99
CA GLY A 103 15.49 -8.95 -8.29
C GLY A 103 16.16 -8.17 -9.44
N THR A 104 16.79 -8.91 -10.34
CA THR A 104 17.59 -8.39 -11.46
C THR A 104 16.85 -8.46 -12.80
N ASN A 105 17.29 -7.62 -13.73
CA ASN A 105 16.79 -7.48 -15.10
C ASN A 105 15.29 -7.15 -15.17
N SER A 106 14.81 -6.33 -14.25
CA SER A 106 13.42 -5.88 -14.21
C SER A 106 13.17 -4.78 -15.24
N VAL A 107 12.00 -4.81 -15.87
CA VAL A 107 11.53 -3.74 -16.77
C VAL A 107 10.31 -3.08 -16.15
N PHE A 108 10.35 -1.77 -15.97
CA PHE A 108 9.22 -0.99 -15.43
C PHE A 108 8.65 -0.05 -16.51
N ILE A 109 7.34 -0.12 -16.70
CA ILE A 109 6.55 0.81 -17.50
C ILE A 109 5.54 1.46 -16.56
N ASN A 110 5.87 2.65 -16.07
CA ASN A 110 5.05 3.35 -15.08
C ASN A 110 4.22 4.46 -15.74
N ALA A 111 2.89 4.31 -15.72
CA ALA A 111 1.93 5.37 -16.03
C ALA A 111 1.23 5.94 -14.79
N GLY A 112 1.44 5.33 -13.61
CA GLY A 112 0.75 5.65 -12.36
C GLY A 112 1.69 6.22 -11.30
N THR A 113 1.39 5.90 -10.04
CA THR A 113 2.17 6.32 -8.86
C THR A 113 2.83 5.13 -8.21
N ILE A 114 4.13 5.23 -7.93
CA ILE A 114 4.90 4.27 -7.15
C ILE A 114 5.46 5.00 -5.92
N SER A 115 5.14 4.52 -4.72
CA SER A 115 5.51 5.18 -3.46
C SER A 115 6.04 4.20 -2.43
N GLY A 116 7.26 4.44 -1.95
CA GLY A 116 7.87 3.71 -0.83
C GLY A 116 8.34 4.65 0.26
N THR A 117 7.55 4.80 1.33
CA THR A 117 7.69 5.92 2.28
C THR A 117 9.03 5.91 3.00
N SER A 118 9.40 4.79 3.61
CA SER A 118 10.53 4.74 4.55
C SER A 118 11.88 4.45 3.89
N ALA A 119 11.91 3.89 2.67
CA ALA A 119 13.16 3.49 2.01
C ALA A 119 13.22 3.87 0.52
N ALA A 120 12.50 3.20 -0.36
CA ALA A 120 12.57 3.53 -1.79
C ALA A 120 11.27 3.32 -2.55
N GLY A 121 10.98 4.18 -3.51
CA GLY A 121 9.89 3.91 -4.47
C GLY A 121 10.11 2.58 -5.19
N ILE A 122 11.32 2.38 -5.73
CA ILE A 122 11.73 1.11 -6.37
C ILE A 122 13.08 0.67 -5.82
N SER A 123 13.12 -0.53 -5.23
CA SER A 123 14.34 -1.26 -4.89
C SER A 123 14.54 -2.42 -5.87
N THR A 124 15.66 -2.44 -6.58
CA THR A 124 15.88 -3.40 -7.67
C THR A 124 17.36 -3.68 -7.90
N GLY A 125 17.66 -4.80 -8.55
CA GLY A 125 18.97 -5.10 -9.11
C GLY A 125 19.26 -4.27 -10.37
N ALA A 126 19.53 -4.93 -11.50
CA ALA A 126 19.63 -4.26 -12.79
C ALA A 126 18.23 -3.97 -13.34
N ALA A 127 17.97 -2.76 -13.83
CA ALA A 127 16.63 -2.43 -14.32
C ALA A 127 16.60 -1.49 -15.52
N THR A 128 15.55 -1.62 -16.32
CA THR A 128 15.12 -0.61 -17.31
C THR A 128 13.83 0.02 -16.82
N ILE A 129 13.80 1.34 -16.70
CA ILE A 129 12.66 2.08 -16.16
C ILE A 129 12.20 3.13 -17.16
N THR A 130 10.93 3.05 -17.55
CA THR A 130 10.24 4.06 -18.35
C THR A 130 9.15 4.69 -17.49
N ASN A 131 9.40 5.91 -17.02
CA ASN A 131 8.44 6.69 -16.24
C ASN A 131 7.72 7.67 -17.18
N LEU A 132 6.46 7.38 -17.50
CA LEU A 132 5.69 8.11 -18.52
C LEU A 132 5.23 9.49 -18.02
N SER A 133 4.71 10.31 -18.93
CA SER A 133 4.16 11.62 -18.57
C SER A 133 2.99 11.47 -17.59
N GLY A 134 2.95 12.30 -16.56
CA GLY A 134 1.95 12.22 -15.48
C GLY A 134 2.24 11.15 -14.41
N ALA A 135 3.17 10.24 -14.66
CA ALA A 135 3.55 9.21 -13.70
C ALA A 135 4.47 9.77 -12.60
N THR A 136 4.41 9.17 -11.40
CA THR A 136 5.19 9.56 -10.23
C THR A 136 5.94 8.37 -9.63
N ILE A 137 7.21 8.57 -9.30
CA ILE A 137 7.99 7.66 -8.45
C ILE A 137 8.53 8.44 -7.26
N SER A 138 8.18 8.01 -6.05
CA SER A 138 8.56 8.67 -4.81
C SER A 138 8.97 7.71 -3.72
N GLY A 139 9.76 8.22 -2.79
CA GLY A 139 10.15 7.53 -1.57
C GLY A 139 11.21 8.30 -0.81
N TYR A 140 11.79 7.68 0.23
CA TYR A 140 12.94 8.29 0.88
C TYR A 140 14.11 8.45 -0.10
N PHE A 141 14.40 7.39 -0.84
CA PHE A 141 15.02 7.41 -2.16
C PHE A 141 13.93 7.16 -3.22
N ALA A 142 14.04 7.73 -4.41
CA ALA A 142 13.07 7.42 -5.45
C ALA A 142 13.31 6.00 -6.01
N ILE A 143 14.56 5.71 -6.37
CA ILE A 143 14.98 4.46 -7.03
C ILE A 143 16.36 4.06 -6.47
N THR A 144 16.52 2.80 -6.08
CA THR A 144 17.79 2.22 -5.61
C THR A 144 18.17 0.99 -6.45
N PRO A 145 18.78 1.19 -7.63
CA PRO A 145 19.20 0.10 -8.51
C PRO A 145 20.69 -0.25 -8.31
N SER A 146 21.09 -1.47 -8.70
CA SER A 146 22.51 -1.80 -8.92
C SER A 146 23.05 -1.23 -10.25
N SER A 147 22.20 -1.19 -11.28
CA SER A 147 22.44 -0.55 -12.58
C SER A 147 21.10 -0.17 -13.21
N ILE A 148 21.05 0.94 -13.95
CA ILE A 148 19.78 1.47 -14.47
C ILE A 148 19.90 2.05 -15.88
N ASN A 149 18.95 1.69 -16.73
CA ASN A 149 18.59 2.45 -17.93
C ASN A 149 17.27 3.19 -17.65
N LEU A 150 17.29 4.52 -17.67
CA LEU A 150 16.15 5.35 -17.24
C LEU A 150 15.69 6.27 -18.37
N SER A 151 14.43 6.14 -18.76
CA SER A 151 13.69 7.12 -19.56
C SER A 151 12.62 7.76 -18.69
N ASN A 152 12.64 9.08 -18.56
CA ASN A 152 11.73 9.81 -17.68
C ASN A 152 11.04 10.97 -18.40
N ALA A 153 9.70 10.91 -18.44
CA ALA A 153 8.79 11.99 -18.83
C ALA A 153 7.89 12.44 -17.67
N GLY A 154 7.93 11.75 -16.53
CA GLY A 154 7.15 12.04 -15.32
C GLY A 154 7.93 12.68 -14.18
N LEU A 155 7.40 12.57 -12.97
CA LEU A 155 8.00 13.07 -11.73
C LEU A 155 8.75 11.95 -11.00
N ILE A 156 9.99 12.22 -10.60
CA ILE A 156 10.79 11.32 -9.76
C ILE A 156 11.40 12.18 -8.65
N PHE A 157 11.12 11.86 -7.39
CA PHE A 157 11.69 12.61 -6.26
C PHE A 157 11.93 11.73 -5.03
N GLY A 158 13.01 12.02 -4.32
CA GLY A 158 13.31 11.44 -3.01
C GLY A 158 13.16 12.50 -1.91
N GLU A 159 12.64 12.14 -0.74
CA GLU A 159 12.47 13.07 0.37
C GLU A 159 13.79 13.67 0.88
N ARG A 160 14.92 12.97 0.72
CA ARG A 160 16.24 13.53 1.04
C ARG A 160 16.67 14.70 0.15
N ALA A 161 15.99 14.94 -0.97
CA ALA A 161 16.22 16.11 -1.82
C ALA A 161 15.43 17.35 -1.36
N ARG A 162 14.70 17.27 -0.23
CA ARG A 162 14.19 18.47 0.44
C ARG A 162 15.38 19.23 1.00
N LEU A 163 15.98 20.10 0.17
CA LEU A 163 16.85 21.17 0.60
C LEU A 163 16.13 21.85 1.76
N ARG A 164 16.53 21.53 3.00
CA ARG A 164 16.19 22.38 4.13
C ARG A 164 16.79 23.71 3.75
N SER A 165 15.96 24.64 3.29
CA SER A 165 16.33 26.04 3.26
C SER A 165 16.96 26.32 4.62
N PRO A 166 18.19 26.88 4.67
CA PRO A 166 18.83 27.21 5.92
C PRO A 166 17.81 27.93 6.79
N ARG A 167 17.57 27.37 7.97
CA ARG A 167 16.63 27.91 8.95
C ARG A 167 16.93 29.40 9.06
N THR A 168 15.95 30.21 8.70
CA THR A 168 15.97 31.67 8.75
C THR A 168 16.55 32.14 10.08
N GLY A 169 17.81 32.57 10.06
CA GLY A 169 18.33 33.59 10.96
C GLY A 169 17.78 34.96 10.54
N PRO A 170 17.81 35.97 11.44
CA PRO A 170 17.04 37.19 11.27
C PRO A 170 17.52 38.06 10.11
N SER A 171 16.52 38.60 9.40
CA SER A 171 16.49 39.74 8.46
C SER A 171 17.58 39.86 7.39
N PRO A 172 17.23 39.81 6.09
CA PRO A 172 18.16 40.06 5.01
C PRO A 172 18.46 41.56 4.89
N THR A 173 19.68 41.96 5.25
CA THR A 173 20.33 43.09 4.57
C THR A 173 20.38 42.74 3.09
N LEU A 174 19.88 43.65 2.26
CA LEU A 174 19.66 43.49 0.83
C LEU A 174 20.98 43.25 0.08
N VAL A 175 21.42 41.99 0.03
CA VAL A 175 22.53 41.56 -0.82
C VAL A 175 21.94 41.14 -2.15
N ARG A 176 22.23 41.97 -3.15
CA ARG A 176 21.94 41.75 -4.56
C ARG A 176 22.84 40.62 -5.07
N GLU A 177 22.54 39.38 -4.70
CA GLU A 177 23.30 38.21 -5.10
C GLU A 177 22.66 37.59 -6.36
N THR A 178 23.40 37.66 -7.46
CA THR A 178 23.09 37.05 -8.74
C THR A 178 22.87 35.54 -8.56
N LEU A 179 21.61 35.10 -8.61
CA LEU A 179 21.22 33.70 -8.43
C LEU A 179 21.67 32.86 -9.64
N ARG A 180 22.94 32.45 -9.63
CA ARG A 180 23.44 31.38 -10.50
C ARG A 180 22.69 30.10 -10.18
N ARG A 181 21.83 29.70 -11.13
CA ARG A 181 21.39 28.32 -11.38
C ARG A 181 22.41 27.32 -10.86
N ARG A 182 22.11 26.64 -9.75
CA ARG A 182 22.78 25.39 -9.38
C ARG A 182 21.77 24.25 -9.55
N VAL A 183 21.85 23.69 -10.75
CA VAL A 183 21.75 22.25 -11.06
C VAL A 183 20.69 21.47 -10.28
N ILE A 184 19.44 21.54 -10.75
CA ILE A 184 18.64 20.32 -10.84
C ILE A 184 19.17 19.64 -12.12
N SER A 185 19.87 18.52 -11.99
CA SER A 185 20.26 17.72 -13.14
C SER A 185 19.00 17.03 -13.68
N VAL A 186 18.18 17.80 -14.40
CA VAL A 186 17.13 17.24 -15.25
C VAL A 186 17.86 16.67 -16.45
N VAL A 187 18.12 15.36 -16.41
CA VAL A 187 18.59 14.64 -17.60
C VAL A 187 17.39 14.57 -18.56
N ARG A 188 17.29 15.53 -19.48
CA ARG A 188 16.39 15.41 -20.64
C ARG A 188 17.08 14.54 -21.68
N PHE A 189 16.54 13.35 -21.92
CA PHE A 189 16.89 12.58 -23.11
C PHE A 189 16.16 13.16 -24.33
N PRO A 190 16.80 13.27 -25.50
CA PRO A 190 16.11 13.63 -26.73
C PRO A 190 15.08 12.55 -27.10
N PRO A 191 13.97 12.91 -27.79
CA PRO A 191 13.02 11.91 -28.28
C PRO A 191 13.72 10.97 -29.26
N VAL A 192 13.58 9.66 -29.03
CA VAL A 192 14.03 8.63 -29.96
C VAL A 192 13.05 8.68 -31.15
N GLY A 193 13.55 9.13 -32.30
CA GLY A 193 12.78 9.24 -33.53
C GLY A 193 12.26 7.89 -34.01
N SER A 194 11.02 7.91 -34.49
CA SER A 194 10.28 6.86 -35.20
C SER A 194 10.95 6.41 -36.49
#